data_AF-A0A927VXQ5-F1
#
_entry.id   AF-A0A927VXQ5-F1
#
_cell.length_a   1.000
_cell.length_b   1.000
_cell.length_c   1.000
_cell.angle_alpha   90.00
_cell.angle_beta   90.00
_cell.angle_gamma   90.00
#
_symmetry.space_group_name_H-M   'P 1'
#
loop_
_entity.id
_entity.type
_entity.pdbx_description
1 polymer ?
#
loop_
_entity_poly.entity_id
_entity_poly.type
_entity_poly.pdbx_seq_one_letter_code
_entity_poly.pdbx_strand_id
1 'polypeptide(L)' 'MESARCKAIIESVERGSFRAAAEALGYTPSAVSQLVAALEKDLGLKLLIRSKRA' A
#
# COMPACT_ATOMS: atom_id res chain seq x y z
N MET A 1 10.35 -2.34 -11.29
CA MET A 1 10.27 -1.72 -9.94
C MET A 1 9.02 -0.85 -9.78
N GLU A 2 8.58 -0.06 -10.77
CA GLU A 2 7.34 0.74 -10.67
C GLU A 2 6.07 -0.07 -10.39
N SER A 3 5.93 -1.25 -10.99
CA SER A 3 4.71 -2.07 -10.85
C SER A 3 4.42 -2.54 -9.42
N ALA A 4 5.45 -2.67 -8.56
CA ALA A 4 5.27 -3.13 -7.19
C ALA A 4 4.51 -2.11 -6.34
N ARG A 5 4.75 -0.80 -6.58
CA ARG A 5 4.06 0.30 -5.88
C ARG A 5 2.60 0.39 -6.28
N CYS A 6 2.30 0.30 -7.57
CA CYS A 6 0.93 0.29 -8.06
C CYS A 6 0.15 -0.93 -7.54
N LYS A 7 0.75 -2.13 -7.60
CA LYS A 7 0.15 -3.36 -7.04
C LYS A 7 -0.12 -3.24 -5.54
N ALA A 8 0.82 -2.67 -4.78
CA ALA A 8 0.64 -2.46 -3.35
C ALA A 8 -0.61 -1.61 -3.05
N ILE A 9 -0.86 -0.54 -3.79
CA ILE A 9 -2.07 0.29 -3.62
C ILE A 9 -3.34 -0.47 -4.03
N ILE A 10 -3.34 -1.08 -5.21
CA ILE A 10 -4.53 -1.79 -5.73
C ILE A 10 -4.97 -2.85 -4.73
N GLU A 11 -4.05 -3.72 -4.31
CA GLU A 11 -4.34 -4.77 -3.33
C GLU A 11 -4.75 -4.20 -1.96
N SER A 12 -4.18 -3.05 -1.55
CA SER A 12 -4.55 -2.40 -0.29
C SER A 12 -5.98 -1.86 -0.31
N VAL A 13 -6.43 -1.34 -1.45
CA VAL A 13 -7.80 -0.85 -1.64
C VAL A 13 -8.76 -2.02 -1.76
N GLU A 14 -8.46 -3.01 -2.61
CA GLU A 14 -9.31 -4.18 -2.83
C GLU A 14 -9.52 -5.01 -1.55
N ARG A 15 -8.48 -5.15 -0.72
CA ARG A 15 -8.56 -5.92 0.53
C ARG A 15 -8.87 -5.07 1.75
N GLY A 16 -8.86 -3.74 1.62
CA GLY A 16 -9.14 -2.80 2.71
C GLY A 16 -8.15 -2.83 3.88
N SER A 17 -6.95 -3.43 3.71
CA SER A 17 -5.88 -3.38 4.71
C SER A 17 -4.49 -3.65 4.12
N PHE A 18 -3.46 -3.01 4.68
CA PHE A 18 -2.06 -3.27 4.32
C PHE A 18 -1.59 -4.67 4.70
N ARG A 19 -2.17 -5.28 5.74
CA ARG A 19 -1.83 -6.63 6.16
C ARG A 19 -2.29 -7.65 5.12
N ALA A 20 -3.56 -7.58 4.71
CA ALA A 20 -4.10 -8.49 3.71
C ALA A 20 -3.41 -8.32 2.34
N ALA A 21 -3.10 -7.07 1.95
CA ALA A 21 -2.32 -6.80 0.73
C ALA A 21 -0.91 -7.38 0.80
N ALA A 22 -0.27 -7.32 1.96
CA ALA A 22 1.05 -7.88 2.16
C ALA A 22 1.05 -9.41 2.05
N GLU A 23 0.08 -10.08 2.67
CA GLU A 23 -0.11 -11.53 2.56
C GLU A 23 -0.33 -11.97 1.10
N ALA A 24 -1.11 -11.22 0.32
CA ALA A 24 -1.38 -11.51 -1.08
C ALA A 24 -0.18 -11.29 -2.01
N LEU A 25 0.64 -10.27 -1.71
CA LEU A 25 1.80 -9.92 -2.51
C LEU A 25 3.10 -10.62 -2.06
N GLY A 26 3.05 -11.43 -0.98
CA GLY A 26 4.24 -12.05 -0.39
C GLY A 26 5.19 -11.05 0.27
N TYR A 27 4.66 -9.92 0.75
CA TYR A 27 5.42 -8.87 1.41
C TYR A 27 5.12 -8.82 2.91
N THR A 28 5.90 -8.01 3.64
CA THR A 28 5.54 -7.61 5.00
C THR A 28 4.60 -6.40 4.97
N PRO A 29 3.73 -6.20 5.98
CA PRO A 29 2.87 -5.02 6.05
C PRO A 29 3.65 -3.70 6.00
N SER A 30 4.85 -3.68 6.61
CA SER A 30 5.75 -2.52 6.56
C SER A 30 6.28 -2.25 5.15
N ALA A 31 6.64 -3.28 4.39
CA ALA A 31 7.08 -3.13 3.00
C ALA A 31 5.98 -2.57 2.11
N VAL A 32 4.74 -3.06 2.24
CA VAL A 32 3.58 -2.50 1.52
C VAL A 32 3.36 -1.03 1.90
N SER A 33 3.40 -0.70 3.19
CA SER A 33 3.29 0.69 3.66
C SER A 33 4.38 1.60 3.08
N GLN A 34 5.62 1.11 2.93
CA GLN A 34 6.73 1.86 2.32
C GLN A 34 6.54 2.04 0.81
N LEU A 35 6.09 1.01 0.10
CA LEU A 35 5.79 1.08 -1.33
C LEU A 35 4.69 2.11 -1.63
N VAL A 36 3.62 2.10 -0.83
CA VAL A 36 2.56 3.11 -0.91
C VAL A 36 3.12 4.51 -0.60
N ALA A 37 3.87 4.67 0.49
CA ALA A 37 4.40 5.98 0.87
C ALA A 37 5.38 6.55 -0.18
N ALA A 38 6.19 5.69 -0.81
CA ALA A 38 7.06 6.08 -1.91
C ALA A 38 6.26 6.55 -3.13
N LEU A 39 5.15 5.88 -3.45
CA LEU A 39 4.28 6.30 -4.55
C LEU A 39 3.57 7.62 -4.26
N GLU A 40 3.03 7.78 -3.05
CA GLU A 40 2.42 9.04 -2.61
C GLU A 40 3.42 10.20 -2.65
N LYS A 41 4.69 9.95 -2.28
CA LYS A 41 5.76 10.93 -2.34
C LYS A 41 6.12 11.30 -3.78
N ASP A 42 6.30 10.32 -4.65
CA ASP A 42 6.64 10.55 -6.06
C ASP A 42 5.54 11.32 -6.80
N LEU A 43 4.27 11.08 -6.44
CA LEU A 43 3.12 11.79 -7.01
C LEU A 43 2.81 13.12 -6.31
N GLY A 44 3.39 13.38 -5.14
CA GLY A 44 3.08 14.56 -4.33
C GLY A 44 1.65 14.59 -3.78
N LEU A 45 0.97 13.44 -3.71
CA LEU A 45 -0.43 13.34 -3.31
C LEU A 45 -0.69 12.13 -2.41
N LYS A 46 -1.58 12.31 -1.43
CA LYS A 46 -2.04 11.22 -0.55
C LYS A 46 -3.11 10.42 -1.28
N LEU A 47 -2.84 9.13 -1.50
CA LEU A 47 -3.77 8.21 -2.15
C LEU A 47 -4.65 7.48 -1.12
N LEU A 48 -4.13 7.25 0.09
CA LEU A 48 -4.84 6.51 1.13
C LEU A 48 -4.93 7.29 2.44
N ILE A 49 -6.15 7.39 3.00
CA ILE A 49 -6.37 7.88 4.35
C ILE A 49 -6.17 6.71 5.31
N ARG A 50 -5.07 6.73 6.05
CA ARG A 50 -4.76 5.70 7.07
C ARG A 50 -5.62 5.96 8.31
N SER A 51 -6.76 5.29 8.39
CA SER A 51 -7.53 5.20 9.62
C SER A 51 -7.19 3.89 10.33
N LYS A 52 -6.83 3.96 11.62
CA LYS A 52 -6.94 2.78 12.48
C LYS A 52 -8.44 2.60 12.69
N ARG A 53 -9.03 1.57 12.05
CA ARG A 53 -10.33 1.07 12.52
C ARG A 53 -10.11 0.67 13.99
N ALA A 54 -10.75 1.41 14.90
CA ALA A 54 -10.83 1.08 16.31
C ALA A 54 -11.70 -0.16 16.49
#